data_AF-A0AA51MWG7-F1
#
_entry.id   AF-A0AA51MWG7-F1
#
_cell.length_a   1.000
_cell.length_b   1.000
_cell.length_c   1.000
_cell.angle_alpha   90.00
_cell.angle_beta   90.00
_cell.angle_gamma   90.00
#
_symmetry.space_group_name_H-M   'P 1'
#
loop_
_entity.id
_entity.type
_entity.pdbx_description
1 polymer ?
#
loop_
_entity_poly.entity_id
_entity_poly.type
_entity_poly.pdbx_seq_one_letter_code
_entity_poly.pdbx_strand_id
1 'polypeptide(L)'
;MEECRKTLDGDIEWIKSTDRSLLKELYIRMKSDLFKPKTIVDYNREAYIYPVGNVRVTFDKSISSGLFSKEIFNENLPTMDSLDPQLIILEVKYDEFLPSVIADIIQIGERRITSVSKYDLCRRWG
;
A
#
# COMPACT_ATOMS: atom_id res chain seq x y z
N MET A 1 -5.47 -0.20 17.08
CA MET A 1 -6.79 -0.22 16.40
C MET A 1 -7.69 0.93 16.82
N GLU A 2 -7.84 1.20 18.12
CA GLU A 2 -8.72 2.29 18.61
C GLU A 2 -8.41 3.68 18.02
N GLU A 3 -7.13 4.09 18.05
CA GLU A 3 -6.66 5.35 17.46
C GLU A 3 -7.00 5.48 15.95
N CYS A 4 -6.93 4.37 15.22
CA CYS A 4 -7.25 4.33 13.80
C CYS A 4 -8.76 4.48 13.58
N ARG A 5 -9.61 3.80 14.37
CA ARG A 5 -11.07 3.95 14.30
C ARG A 5 -11.50 5.39 14.55
N LYS A 6 -11.01 6.02 15.63
CA LYS A 6 -11.26 7.44 15.90
C LYS A 6 -10.89 8.33 14.70
N THR A 7 -9.72 8.09 14.12
CA THR A 7 -9.25 8.83 12.94
C THR A 7 -10.14 8.61 11.70
N LEU A 8 -10.63 7.38 11.48
CA LEU A 8 -11.57 7.05 10.40
C LEU A 8 -12.92 7.75 10.57
N ASP A 9 -13.39 7.86 11.82
CA ASP A 9 -14.63 8.55 12.19
C ASP A 9 -14.47 10.08 12.22
N GLY A 10 -13.26 10.59 12.00
CA GLY A 10 -12.94 12.01 11.98
C GLY A 10 -12.60 12.61 13.35
N ASP A 11 -12.61 11.81 14.42
CA ASP A 11 -12.06 12.20 15.72
C ASP A 11 -10.53 12.12 15.69
N ILE A 12 -9.92 13.27 15.47
CA ILE A 12 -8.47 13.46 15.45
C ILE A 12 -7.96 14.32 16.60
N GLU A 13 -8.83 14.74 17.51
CA GLU A 13 -8.47 15.65 18.60
C GLU A 13 -7.57 14.97 19.64
N TRP A 14 -7.71 13.65 19.78
CA TRP A 14 -6.81 12.82 20.60
C TRP A 14 -5.34 12.92 20.16
N ILE A 15 -5.06 13.33 18.92
CA ILE A 15 -3.68 13.47 18.43
C ILE A 15 -2.97 14.67 19.09
N LYS A 16 -3.69 15.66 19.61
CA LYS A 16 -3.07 16.81 20.29
C LYS A 16 -2.34 16.41 21.57
N SER A 17 -2.82 15.38 22.26
CA SER A 17 -2.29 14.95 23.56
C SER A 17 -1.17 13.91 23.47
N THR A 18 -0.80 13.46 22.26
CA THR A 18 0.34 12.54 22.08
C THR A 18 1.64 13.31 21.88
N ASP A 19 2.77 12.75 22.35
CA ASP A 19 4.11 13.30 22.10
C ASP A 19 4.76 12.81 20.80
N ARG A 20 4.11 11.89 20.08
CA ARG A 20 4.56 11.36 18.78
C ARG A 20 4.57 12.44 17.70
N SER A 21 5.77 12.87 17.28
CA SER A 21 5.98 13.92 16.25
C SER A 21 5.28 13.62 14.93
N LEU A 22 5.38 12.38 14.44
CA LEU A 22 4.74 11.95 13.19
C LEU A 22 3.21 12.13 13.22
N LEU A 23 2.57 11.86 14.36
CA LEU A 23 1.13 12.06 14.49
C LEU A 23 0.76 13.53 14.55
N LYS A 24 1.58 14.37 15.21
CA LYS A 24 1.38 15.83 15.19
C LYS A 24 1.46 16.38 13.77
N GLU A 25 2.41 15.89 12.96
CA GLU A 25 2.49 16.25 11.53
C GLU A 25 1.23 15.81 10.78
N LEU A 26 0.80 14.55 10.95
CA LEU A 26 -0.44 14.06 10.35
C LEU A 26 -1.65 14.92 10.74
N TYR A 27 -1.79 15.28 12.01
CA TYR A 27 -2.87 16.14 12.50
C TYR A 27 -2.88 17.51 11.80
N ILE A 28 -1.71 18.13 11.62
CA ILE A 28 -1.59 19.39 10.87
C ILE A 28 -2.04 19.19 9.41
N ARG A 29 -1.57 18.13 8.74
CA ARG A 29 -1.98 17.80 7.35
C ARG A 29 -3.49 17.55 7.24
N MET A 30 -4.10 16.89 8.22
CA MET A 30 -5.54 16.64 8.24
C MET A 30 -6.37 17.92 8.43
N LYS A 31 -5.89 18.89 9.23
CA LYS A 31 -6.58 20.17 9.45
C LYS A 31 -6.33 21.19 8.34
N SER A 32 -5.11 21.25 7.80
CA SER A 32 -4.69 22.28 6.84
C SER A 32 -4.77 21.85 5.39
N ASP A 33 -4.50 20.57 5.09
CA ASP A 33 -4.38 20.06 3.70
C ASP A 33 -5.53 19.12 3.31
N LEU A 34 -6.59 19.04 4.13
CA LEU A 34 -7.78 18.20 3.91
C LEU A 34 -7.50 16.70 3.77
N PHE A 35 -6.42 16.21 4.39
CA PHE A 35 -6.09 14.79 4.40
C PHE A 35 -7.20 14.02 5.12
N LYS A 36 -7.77 13.03 4.43
CA LYS A 36 -8.84 12.17 4.96
C LYS A 36 -8.81 10.78 4.32
N PRO A 37 -9.27 9.74 5.03
CA PRO A 37 -9.42 8.40 4.45
C PRO A 37 -10.29 8.44 3.20
N LYS A 38 -9.86 7.74 2.15
CA LYS A 38 -10.48 7.90 0.83
C LYS A 38 -10.66 6.63 0.00
N THR A 39 -9.63 5.79 -0.09
CA THR A 39 -9.71 4.47 -0.73
C THR A 39 -9.05 3.43 0.16
N ILE A 40 -9.52 2.20 0.09
CA ILE A 40 -8.92 1.02 0.70
C ILE A 40 -8.24 0.25 -0.42
N VAL A 41 -6.96 -0.07 -0.24
CA VAL A 41 -6.19 -0.91 -1.16
C VAL A 41 -6.03 -2.28 -0.51
N ASP A 42 -6.65 -3.29 -1.11
CA ASP A 42 -6.55 -4.68 -0.69
C ASP A 42 -5.77 -5.49 -1.73
N TYR A 43 -4.92 -6.41 -1.28
CA TYR A 43 -4.05 -7.21 -2.13
C TYR A 43 -3.43 -8.37 -1.35
N ASN A 44 -3.11 -9.43 -2.08
CA ASN A 44 -2.37 -10.58 -1.57
C ASN A 44 -0.88 -10.38 -1.83
N ARG A 45 -0.07 -10.27 -0.76
CA ARG A 45 1.38 -10.11 -0.87
C ARG A 45 2.11 -11.42 -0.60
N GLU A 46 2.99 -11.77 -1.52
CA GLU A 46 4.01 -12.81 -1.35
C GLU A 46 5.38 -12.14 -1.32
N ALA A 47 6.19 -12.39 -0.28
CA ALA A 47 7.45 -11.69 -0.06
C ALA A 47 8.61 -12.66 0.17
N TYR A 48 9.73 -12.39 -0.50
CA TYR A 48 10.98 -13.13 -0.40
C TYR A 48 12.12 -12.18 -0.03
N ILE A 49 13.09 -12.69 0.73
CA ILE A 49 14.28 -11.96 1.16
C ILE A 49 15.52 -12.75 0.73
N TYR A 50 16.47 -12.08 0.11
CA TYR A 50 17.78 -12.61 -0.21
C TYR A 50 18.85 -11.76 0.49
N PRO A 51 19.59 -12.31 1.48
CA PRO A 51 20.43 -11.51 2.37
C PRO A 51 21.53 -10.69 1.66
N VAL A 52 22.13 -11.25 0.60
CA VAL A 52 23.20 -10.58 -0.14
C VAL A 52 22.60 -9.43 -0.94
N GLY A 53 23.09 -8.20 -0.70
CA GLY A 53 22.51 -6.97 -1.25
C GLY A 53 21.20 -6.54 -0.57
N ASN A 54 20.80 -7.20 0.53
CA ASN A 54 19.55 -6.95 1.26
C ASN A 54 18.33 -6.89 0.31
N VAL A 55 18.26 -7.85 -0.61
CA VAL A 55 17.24 -7.86 -1.66
C VAL A 55 15.92 -8.33 -1.09
N ARG A 56 14.84 -7.62 -1.44
CA ARG A 56 13.46 -7.98 -1.13
C ARG A 56 12.68 -8.03 -2.43
N VAL A 57 12.06 -9.18 -2.68
CA VAL A 57 11.22 -9.41 -3.85
C VAL A 57 9.80 -9.59 -3.37
N THR A 58 8.86 -8.81 -3.89
CA THR A 58 7.44 -8.94 -3.56
C THR A 58 6.59 -9.10 -4.80
N PHE A 59 5.61 -10.00 -4.72
CA PHE A 59 4.54 -10.17 -5.69
C PHE A 59 3.23 -9.73 -5.04
N ASP A 60 2.66 -8.64 -5.54
CA ASP A 60 1.35 -8.17 -5.10
C ASP A 60 0.30 -8.58 -6.14
N LYS A 61 -0.61 -9.44 -5.71
CA LYS A 61 -1.64 -10.11 -6.52
C LYS A 61 -3.03 -9.63 -6.12
N SER A 62 -4.01 -9.78 -7.01
CA SER A 62 -5.42 -9.50 -6.73
C SER A 62 -5.66 -8.10 -6.13
N ILE A 63 -5.06 -7.08 -6.74
CA ILE A 63 -5.14 -5.71 -6.24
C ILE A 63 -6.55 -5.18 -6.47
N SER A 64 -7.25 -4.89 -5.38
CA SER A 64 -8.63 -4.45 -5.39
C SER A 64 -8.84 -3.21 -4.53
N SER A 65 -9.90 -2.46 -4.84
CA SER A 65 -10.31 -1.27 -4.10
C SER A 65 -11.58 -1.58 -3.32
N GLY A 66 -11.66 -1.14 -2.07
CA GLY A 66 -12.94 -1.05 -1.37
C GLY A 66 -13.88 -0.07 -2.08
N LEU A 67 -15.13 -0.47 -2.36
CA LEU A 67 -16.10 0.33 -3.10
C LEU A 67 -16.65 1.48 -2.24
N PHE A 68 -16.13 2.70 -2.40
CA PHE A 68 -16.53 3.91 -1.65
C PHE A 68 -16.58 3.77 -0.12
N SER A 69 -15.97 2.72 0.42
CA SER A 69 -16.01 2.39 1.84
C SER A 69 -14.75 2.85 2.55
N LYS A 70 -14.89 3.14 3.84
CA LYS A 70 -13.80 3.43 4.77
C LYS A 70 -13.68 2.37 5.86
N GLU A 71 -14.46 1.30 5.77
CA GLU A 71 -14.51 0.22 6.75
C GLU A 71 -13.36 -0.77 6.56
N ILE A 72 -12.12 -0.30 6.74
CA ILE A 72 -10.89 -1.11 6.54
C ILE A 72 -10.80 -2.34 7.44
N PHE A 73 -11.65 -2.43 8.46
CA PHE A 73 -11.71 -3.56 9.40
C PHE A 73 -12.86 -4.53 9.11
N ASN A 74 -13.64 -4.31 8.05
CA ASN A 74 -14.71 -5.21 7.63
C ASN A 74 -14.14 -6.28 6.69
N GLU A 75 -14.00 -7.52 7.18
CA GLU A 75 -13.46 -8.64 6.38
C GLU A 75 -14.37 -9.04 5.21
N ASN A 76 -15.66 -8.68 5.26
CA ASN A 76 -16.63 -8.94 4.20
C ASN A 76 -16.84 -7.70 3.31
N LEU A 77 -15.89 -6.76 3.32
CA LEU A 77 -16.01 -5.53 2.54
C LEU A 77 -16.09 -5.86 1.05
N PRO A 78 -17.11 -5.37 0.33
CA PRO A 78 -17.14 -5.50 -1.13
C PRO A 78 -15.98 -4.75 -1.77
N THR A 79 -15.17 -5.49 -2.53
CA THR A 79 -14.03 -4.95 -3.28
C THR A 79 -14.25 -5.06 -4.78
N MET A 80 -13.51 -4.28 -5.55
CA MET A 80 -13.47 -4.37 -7.00
C MET A 80 -12.04 -4.35 -7.52
N ASP A 81 -11.76 -5.24 -8.47
CA ASP A 81 -10.44 -5.36 -9.08
C ASP A 81 -10.00 -4.04 -9.70
N SER A 82 -8.82 -3.58 -9.28
CA SER A 82 -8.21 -2.32 -9.72
C SER A 82 -7.10 -2.53 -10.74
N LEU A 83 -6.71 -3.79 -10.95
CA LEU A 83 -5.77 -4.28 -11.94
C LEU A 83 -6.38 -5.54 -12.58
N ASP A 84 -6.04 -5.84 -13.83
CA ASP A 84 -6.39 -7.13 -14.45
C ASP A 84 -5.92 -8.28 -13.53
N PRO A 85 -6.80 -9.24 -13.15
CA PRO A 85 -6.44 -10.35 -12.28
C PRO A 85 -5.29 -11.23 -12.77
N GLN A 86 -4.99 -11.22 -14.08
CA GLN A 86 -3.85 -11.94 -14.67
C GLN A 86 -2.52 -11.20 -14.49
N LEU A 87 -2.56 -9.91 -14.14
CA LEU A 87 -1.36 -9.10 -13.91
C LEU A 87 -0.97 -9.10 -12.43
N ILE A 88 0.33 -9.11 -12.19
CA ILE A 88 0.94 -9.10 -10.85
C ILE A 88 1.94 -7.95 -10.80
N ILE A 89 1.99 -7.22 -9.69
CA ILE A 89 3.06 -6.26 -9.46
C ILE A 89 4.24 -6.99 -8.84
N LEU A 90 5.33 -7.09 -9.59
CA LEU A 90 6.65 -7.49 -9.10
C LEU A 90 7.42 -6.25 -8.67
N GLU A 91 7.80 -6.16 -7.41
CA GLU A 91 8.70 -5.14 -6.88
C GLU A 91 9.99 -5.81 -6.38
N VAL A 92 11.14 -5.27 -6.78
CA VAL A 92 12.47 -5.71 -6.33
C VAL A 92 13.17 -4.51 -5.70
N LYS A 93 13.47 -4.60 -4.41
CA LYS A 93 14.21 -3.60 -3.63
C LYS A 93 15.55 -4.19 -3.20
N TYR A 94 16.62 -3.41 -3.27
CA TYR A 94 17.96 -3.79 -2.86
C TYR A 94 18.73 -2.53 -2.46
N ASP A 95 19.82 -2.70 -1.71
CA ASP A 95 20.64 -1.57 -1.25
C ASP A 95 21.67 -1.19 -2.34
N GLU A 96 22.93 -1.56 -2.16
CA GLU A 96 24.03 -1.12 -3.03
C GLU A 96 24.08 -1.85 -4.38
N PHE A 97 23.62 -3.11 -4.43
CA PHE A 97 23.68 -3.91 -5.65
C PHE A 97 22.60 -5.00 -5.69
N LEU A 98 22.27 -5.43 -6.92
CA LEU A 98 21.43 -6.58 -7.19
C LEU A 98 22.32 -7.78 -7.60
N PRO A 99 22.35 -8.88 -6.82
CA PRO A 99 23.10 -10.09 -7.18
C PRO A 99 22.64 -10.66 -8.53
N SER A 100 23.59 -11.12 -9.36
CA SER A 100 23.30 -11.63 -10.70
C SER A 100 22.31 -12.79 -10.70
N VAL A 101 22.39 -13.70 -9.72
CA VAL A 101 21.42 -14.79 -9.57
C VAL A 101 19.97 -14.30 -9.49
N ILE A 102 19.74 -13.19 -8.77
CA ILE A 102 18.41 -12.59 -8.70
C ILE A 102 18.09 -11.89 -10.01
N ALA A 103 19.03 -11.10 -10.56
CA ALA A 103 18.88 -10.43 -11.85
C ALA A 103 18.45 -11.41 -12.97
N ASP A 104 19.07 -12.58 -13.03
CA ASP A 104 18.80 -13.62 -14.02
C ASP A 104 17.41 -14.23 -13.83
N ILE A 105 17.03 -14.56 -12.58
CA ILE A 105 15.68 -15.05 -12.25
C ILE A 105 14.61 -14.01 -12.58
N ILE A 106 14.91 -12.72 -12.37
CA ILE A 106 13.98 -11.64 -12.69
C ILE A 106 13.99 -11.20 -14.17
N GLN A 107 14.69 -11.90 -15.05
CA GLN A 107 14.70 -11.59 -16.49
C GLN A 107 13.87 -12.56 -17.37
N ILE A 108 13.14 -13.52 -16.78
CA ILE A 108 12.15 -14.35 -17.51
C ILE A 108 11.21 -13.44 -18.34
N GLY A 109 11.02 -13.76 -19.62
CA GLY A 109 10.40 -12.90 -20.64
C GLY A 109 8.99 -12.39 -20.34
N GLU A 110 8.56 -11.40 -21.14
CA GLU A 110 7.29 -10.65 -21.08
C GLU A 110 7.00 -9.90 -19.77
N ARG A 111 7.99 -9.17 -19.24
CA ARG A 111 7.76 -8.20 -18.14
C ARG A 111 7.67 -6.78 -18.68
N ARG A 112 6.68 -6.04 -18.20
CA ARG A 112 6.57 -4.60 -18.46
C ARG A 112 7.09 -3.83 -17.25
N ILE A 113 8.27 -3.22 -17.39
CA ILE A 113 8.78 -2.26 -16.41
C ILE A 113 7.93 -0.99 -16.51
N THR A 114 7.21 -0.66 -15.45
CA THR A 114 6.38 0.55 -15.37
C THR A 114 6.34 1.04 -13.93
N SER A 115 6.12 2.34 -13.75
CA SER A 115 5.70 2.87 -12.46
C SER A 115 4.24 2.43 -12.22
N VAL A 116 3.96 1.91 -11.03
CA VAL A 116 2.60 1.53 -10.62
C VAL A 116 2.36 1.97 -9.19
N SER A 117 1.33 2.79 -8.99
CA SER A 117 0.85 3.20 -7.67
C SER A 117 -0.46 2.46 -7.39
N LYS A 118 -0.46 1.59 -6.37
CA LYS A 118 -1.68 0.89 -5.96
C LYS A 118 -2.76 1.86 -5.50
N TYR A 119 -2.35 2.94 -4.82
CA TYR A 119 -3.27 4.00 -4.44
C TYR A 119 -3.94 4.60 -5.68
N ASP A 120 -3.19 4.97 -6.72
CA ASP A 120 -3.78 5.57 -7.93
C ASP A 120 -4.68 4.59 -8.68
N LEU A 121 -4.31 3.30 -8.74
CA LEU A 121 -5.14 2.25 -9.34
C LEU A 121 -6.51 2.16 -8.64
N CYS A 122 -6.52 2.14 -7.31
CA CYS A 122 -7.72 1.99 -6.49
C CYS A 122 -8.51 3.29 -6.34
N ARG A 123 -7.84 4.45 -6.39
CA ARG A 123 -8.47 5.77 -6.22
C ARG A 123 -9.53 6.09 -7.27
N ARG A 124 -9.47 5.41 -8.42
CA ARG A 124 -10.49 5.50 -9.48
C ARG A 124 -11.88 5.04 -9.02
N TRP A 125 -11.95 4.26 -7.96
CA TRP A 125 -13.18 3.60 -7.48
C TRP A 125 -13.66 4.09 -6.11
N GLY A 126 -12.98 5.07 -5.50
CA GLY A 126 -13.30 5.61 -4.17
C GLY A 126 -12.45 6.80 -3.80
#